data_AF-A0A520RCZ8-F1
#
_entry.id   AF-A0A520RCZ8-F1
#
_cell.length_a   1.000
_cell.length_b   1.000
_cell.length_c   1.000
_cell.angle_alpha   90.00
_cell.angle_beta   90.00
_cell.angle_gamma   90.00
#
_symmetry.space_group_name_H-M   'P 1'
#
loop_
_entity.id
_entity.type
_entity.pdbx_description
1 polymer ?
#
loop_
_entity_poly.entity_id
_entity_poly.type
_entity_poly.pdbx_seq_one_letter_code
_entity_poly.pdbx_strand_id
1 'polypeptide(L)'
;FRPVNRWNQVAEDRRLTARGVYDIVTRRVKQAGLDKASPHDLRRSFLTYLLDNGEDLATAADMAGHASADTTRRYLRHQKRRNRAAADKIDF
;
A
#
# COMPACT_ATOMS: atom_id res chain seq x y z
N PHE A 1 -10.17 11.98 -12.24
CA PHE A 1 -11.24 11.62 -11.28
C PHE A 1 -11.86 12.91 -10.75
N ARG A 2 -13.13 13.22 -11.08
CA ARG A 2 -13.80 14.45 -10.61
C ARG A 2 -14.55 14.13 -9.29
N PRO A 3 -14.34 14.87 -8.20
CA PRO A 3 -15.00 14.59 -6.93
C PRO A 3 -16.49 14.94 -7.01
N VAL A 4 -17.31 14.16 -6.31
CA VAL A 4 -18.77 14.37 -6.22
C VAL A 4 -19.10 14.92 -4.84
N ASN A 5 -19.88 15.99 -4.78
CA ASN A 5 -20.28 16.62 -3.53
C ASN A 5 -21.41 15.83 -2.84
N ARG A 6 -21.81 16.26 -1.63
CA ARG A 6 -22.88 15.62 -0.84
C ARG A 6 -24.25 15.59 -1.54
N TRP A 7 -24.43 16.39 -2.58
CA TRP A 7 -25.65 16.53 -3.37
C TRP A 7 -25.58 15.75 -4.69
N ASN A 8 -24.62 14.83 -4.81
CA ASN A 8 -24.38 14.03 -6.00
C ASN A 8 -24.02 14.84 -7.26
N GLN A 9 -23.50 16.06 -7.09
CA GLN A 9 -23.05 16.90 -8.19
C GLN A 9 -21.54 16.75 -8.37
N VAL A 10 -21.11 16.66 -9.63
CA VAL A 10 -19.70 16.61 -9.99
C VAL A 10 -19.10 18.00 -9.82
N ALA A 11 -18.06 18.13 -8.97
CA ALA A 11 -17.31 19.36 -8.86
C ALA A 11 -16.33 19.45 -10.02
N GLU A 12 -16.50 20.47 -10.86
CA GLU A 12 -15.85 20.55 -12.17
C GLU A 12 -14.33 20.78 -12.09
N ASP A 13 -13.88 21.64 -11.16
CA ASP A 13 -12.49 22.11 -11.03
C ASP A 13 -11.86 21.81 -9.66
N ARG A 14 -12.41 20.83 -8.92
CA ARG A 14 -11.89 20.51 -7.58
C ARG A 14 -11.06 19.24 -7.60
N ARG A 15 -9.88 19.28 -6.98
CA ARG A 15 -9.11 18.05 -6.67
C ARG A 15 -9.77 17.25 -5.56
N LEU A 16 -9.64 15.94 -5.60
CA LEU A 16 -10.09 15.06 -4.51
C LEU A 16 -9.29 15.40 -3.23
N THR A 17 -10.00 15.59 -2.12
CA THR A 17 -9.35 15.86 -0.84
C THR A 17 -8.89 14.54 -0.20
N ALA A 18 -7.88 14.60 0.69
CA ALA A 18 -7.46 13.45 1.47
C ALA A 18 -8.63 12.82 2.25
N ARG A 19 -9.53 13.66 2.78
CA ARG A 19 -10.76 13.19 3.44
C ARG A 19 -11.69 12.46 2.48
N GLY A 20 -11.87 12.97 1.25
CA GLY A 20 -12.66 12.30 0.22
C GLY A 20 -12.11 10.92 -0.15
N VAL A 21 -10.78 10.77 -0.25
CA VAL A 21 -10.14 9.46 -0.43
C VAL A 21 -10.47 8.53 0.72
N TYR A 22 -10.34 9.02 1.96
CA TYR A 22 -10.66 8.25 3.16
C TYR A 22 -12.12 7.76 3.14
N ASP A 23 -13.08 8.65 2.90
CA ASP A 23 -14.51 8.33 2.85
C ASP A 23 -14.83 7.30 1.75
N ILE A 24 -14.21 7.44 0.58
CA ILE A 24 -14.34 6.47 -0.52
C ILE A 24 -13.86 5.10 -0.06
N VAL A 25 -12.65 5.00 0.50
CA VAL A 25 -12.07 3.74 0.95
C VAL A 25 -12.92 3.10 2.05
N THR A 26 -13.31 3.85 3.08
CA THR A 26 -14.16 3.33 4.17
C THR A 26 -15.50 2.81 3.65
N ARG A 27 -16.11 3.50 2.68
CA ARG A 27 -17.35 3.02 2.04
C ARG A 27 -17.13 1.71 1.29
N ARG A 28 -16.03 1.57 0.55
CA ARG A 28 -15.71 0.33 -0.19
C ARG A 28 -15.40 -0.83 0.75
N VAL A 29 -14.67 -0.58 1.82
CA VAL A 29 -14.36 -1.57 2.88
C VAL A 29 -15.66 -2.12 3.48
N LYS A 30 -16.60 -1.24 3.84
CA LYS A 30 -17.92 -1.66 4.34
C LYS A 30 -18.71 -2.46 3.31
N GLN A 31 -18.69 -2.04 2.04
CA GLN A 31 -19.38 -2.75 0.94
C GLN A 31 -18.80 -4.15 0.69
N ALA A 32 -17.50 -4.32 0.90
CA ALA A 32 -16.82 -5.61 0.78
C ALA A 32 -17.03 -6.53 1.98
N GLY A 33 -17.73 -6.10 3.04
CA GLY A 33 -17.93 -6.88 4.26
C GLY A 33 -16.64 -7.09 5.08
N LEU A 34 -15.63 -6.25 4.85
CA LEU A 34 -14.35 -6.32 5.55
C LEU A 34 -14.38 -5.49 6.85
N ASP A 35 -13.51 -5.86 7.79
CA ASP A 35 -13.24 -5.06 8.98
C ASP A 35 -12.69 -3.67 8.63
N LYS A 36 -12.65 -2.77 9.61
CA LYS A 36 -12.18 -1.40 9.44
C LYS A 36 -10.78 -1.36 8.82
N ALA A 37 -10.67 -0.75 7.64
CA ALA A 37 -9.41 -0.48 6.96
C ALA A 37 -9.40 0.97 6.45
N SER A 38 -8.22 1.58 6.50
CA SER A 38 -7.96 2.94 6.02
C SER A 38 -7.11 2.93 4.73
N PRO A 39 -7.02 4.05 4.00
CA PRO A 39 -6.10 4.17 2.88
C PRO A 39 -4.64 3.84 3.25
N HIS A 40 -4.25 4.13 4.49
CA HIS A 40 -2.90 3.80 4.96
C HIS A 40 -2.72 2.29 5.12
N ASP A 41 -3.71 1.57 5.66
CA ASP A 41 -3.65 0.11 5.80
C ASP A 41 -3.55 -0.57 4.43
N LEU A 42 -4.27 -0.07 3.42
CA LEU A 42 -4.14 -0.55 2.04
C LEU A 42 -2.72 -0.36 1.50
N ARG A 43 -2.06 0.79 1.78
CA ARG A 43 -0.65 1.00 1.41
C ARG A 43 0.27 0.01 2.12
N ARG A 44 0.02 -0.31 3.39
CA ARG A 44 0.80 -1.31 4.13
C ARG A 44 0.65 -2.70 3.52
N SER A 45 -0.58 -3.12 3.22
CA SER A 45 -0.87 -4.39 2.57
C SER A 45 -0.21 -4.49 1.19
N PHE A 46 -0.25 -3.41 0.41
CA PHE A 46 0.44 -3.33 -0.88
C PHE A 46 1.96 -3.53 -0.75
N LEU A 47 2.60 -2.83 0.20
CA LEU A 47 4.04 -2.99 0.46
C LEU A 47 4.40 -4.40 0.92
N THR A 48 3.63 -4.97 1.85
CA THR A 48 3.83 -6.35 2.29
C THR A 48 3.66 -7.33 1.13
N TYR A 49 2.65 -7.14 0.29
CA TYR A 49 2.42 -7.98 -0.89
C TYR A 49 3.62 -7.96 -1.86
N LEU A 50 4.16 -6.79 -2.20
CA LEU A 50 5.33 -6.70 -3.10
C LEU A 50 6.52 -7.44 -2.52
N LEU A 51 6.86 -7.18 -1.24
CA LEU A 51 8.03 -7.77 -0.60
C LEU A 51 7.90 -9.28 -0.38
N ASP A 52 6.69 -9.76 -0.07
CA ASP A 52 6.43 -11.20 0.10
C ASP A 52 6.49 -11.95 -1.24
N ASN A 53 6.19 -11.27 -2.36
CA ASN A 53 6.36 -11.82 -3.72
C ASN A 53 7.79 -11.66 -4.28
N GLY A 54 8.74 -11.19 -3.46
CA GLY A 54 10.15 -11.16 -3.81
C GLY A 54 10.63 -9.88 -4.48
N GLU A 55 9.77 -8.86 -4.60
CA GLU A 55 10.22 -7.55 -5.11
C GLU A 55 11.29 -6.95 -4.22
N ASP A 56 12.16 -6.15 -4.84
CA ASP A 56 13.22 -5.49 -4.11
C ASP A 56 12.68 -4.30 -3.28
N LEU A 57 13.42 -3.98 -2.22
CA LEU A 57 13.00 -2.97 -1.24
C LEU A 57 12.91 -1.55 -1.85
N ALA A 58 13.81 -1.20 -2.76
CA ALA A 58 13.84 0.11 -3.40
C ALA A 58 12.65 0.25 -4.36
N THR A 59 12.40 -0.75 -5.21
CA THR A 59 11.23 -0.76 -6.10
C THR A 59 9.93 -0.67 -5.31
N ALA A 60 9.78 -1.47 -4.25
CA ALA A 60 8.58 -1.40 -3.41
C ALA A 60 8.42 -0.02 -2.73
N ALA A 61 9.51 0.62 -2.29
CA ALA A 61 9.50 1.96 -1.71
C ALA A 61 9.08 3.04 -2.72
N ASP A 62 9.61 2.98 -3.93
CA ASP A 62 9.30 3.91 -5.01
C ASP A 62 7.82 3.79 -5.42
N MET A 63 7.32 2.56 -5.56
CA MET A 63 5.90 2.32 -5.87
C MET A 63 4.95 2.84 -4.77
N ALA A 64 5.38 2.84 -3.52
CA ALA A 64 4.62 3.42 -2.40
C ALA A 64 4.80 4.93 -2.26
N GLY A 65 5.71 5.54 -3.02
CA GLY A 65 6.06 6.96 -2.95
C GLY A 65 6.77 7.36 -1.66
N HIS A 66 7.57 6.46 -1.08
CA HIS A 66 8.36 6.77 0.10
C HIS A 66 9.64 7.53 -0.27
N ALA A 67 9.92 8.63 0.43
CA ALA A 67 11.16 9.40 0.23
C ALA A 67 12.43 8.64 0.64
N SER A 68 12.29 7.53 1.37
CA SER A 68 13.40 6.68 1.79
C SER A 68 12.95 5.23 1.90
N ALA A 69 13.78 4.32 1.39
CA ALA A 69 13.60 2.88 1.51
C ALA A 69 13.63 2.39 2.97
N ASP A 70 14.21 3.17 3.89
CA ASP A 70 14.22 2.85 5.33
C ASP A 70 12.80 2.74 5.91
N THR A 71 11.90 3.64 5.51
CA THR A 71 10.47 3.60 5.89
C THR A 71 9.81 2.28 5.47
N THR A 72 10.28 1.68 4.37
CA THR A 72 9.77 0.42 3.82
C THR A 72 10.36 -0.80 4.53
N ARG A 73 11.55 -0.71 5.16
CA ARG A 73 12.23 -1.85 5.82
C ARG A 73 11.36 -2.53 6.86
N ARG A 74 10.51 -1.78 7.58
CA ARG A 74 9.58 -2.33 8.57
C ARG A 74 8.62 -3.39 8.00
N TYR A 75 8.34 -3.35 6.69
CA TYR A 75 7.44 -4.32 6.03
C TYR A 75 8.17 -5.59 5.56
N LEU A 76 9.50 -5.63 5.61
CA LEU A 76 10.28 -6.78 5.22
C LEU A 76 10.25 -7.85 6.34
N ARG A 77 9.22 -8.72 6.32
CA ARG A 77 9.02 -9.75 7.35
C ARG A 77 9.99 -10.94 7.27
N HIS A 78 10.76 -11.05 6.20
CA HIS A 78 11.53 -12.26 5.88
C HIS A 78 13.00 -12.00 5.50
N GLN A 79 13.73 -11.26 6.34
CA GLN A 79 15.20 -11.20 6.20
C GLN A 79 15.85 -12.58 6.46
N LYS A 80 15.37 -13.32 7.48
CA LYS A 80 15.92 -14.65 7.83
C LYS A 80 15.65 -15.75 6.81
N ARG A 81 14.48 -15.78 6.16
CA ARG A 81 14.12 -16.82 5.17
C ARG A 81 14.88 -16.65 3.86
N ARG A 82 15.04 -15.39 3.40
CA ARG A 82 15.82 -15.08 2.19
C ARG A 82 17.30 -15.37 2.38
N ASN A 83 17.87 -15.07 3.55
CA ASN A 83 19.28 -15.39 3.85
C ASN A 83 19.54 -16.89 3.86
N ARG A 84 18.60 -17.71 4.37
CA ARG A 84 18.74 -19.17 4.34
C ARG A 84 18.70 -19.71 2.92
N ALA A 85 17.72 -19.31 2.11
CA ALA A 85 17.63 -19.73 0.71
C ALA A 85 18.80 -19.22 -0.16
N ALA A 86 19.40 -18.07 0.19
CA ALA A 86 20.60 -17.57 -0.47
C ALA A 86 21.85 -18.34 -0.03
N ALA A 87 21.97 -18.70 1.25
CA ALA A 87 23.05 -19.53 1.77
C ALA A 87 23.02 -20.94 1.16
N ASP A 88 21.84 -21.53 1.02
CA ASP A 88 21.64 -22.85 0.40
C ASP A 88 22.04 -22.87 -1.10
N LYS A 89 22.16 -21.70 -1.75
CA LYS A 89 22.61 -21.57 -3.15
C LYS A 89 24.13 -21.42 -3.30
N ILE A 90 24.87 -21.27 -2.20
CA ILE A 90 26.34 -21.08 -2.20
C ILE A 90 27.05 -22.38 -1.78
N ASP A 91 26.38 -23.53 -1.82
CA ASP A 91 27.04 -24.81 -1.61
C ASP A 91 27.90 -25.17 -2.84
N PHE A 92 29.19 -25.44 -2.61
CA PHE A 92 30.19 -25.82 -3.62
C PHE A 92 30.22 -27.34 -3.83
#